data_AF-A0A9W8KVV2-F1
#
_entry.id   AF-A0A9W8KVV2-F1
#
_cell.length_a   1.000
_cell.length_b   1.000
_cell.length_c   1.000
_cell.angle_alpha   90.00
_cell.angle_beta   90.00
_cell.angle_gamma   90.00
#
_symmetry.space_group_name_H-M   'P 1'
#
loop_
_entity.id
_entity.type
_entity.pdbx_description
1 polymer ?
#
loop_
_entity_poly.entity_id
_entity_poly.type
_entity_poly.pdbx_seq_one_letter_code
_entity_poly.pdbx_strand_id
1 'polypeptide(L)'
;MVNALHLYRHILRVHRLLPQEMRFVGDQYVRAEFRNHKTVTDKQYLEPFFSQWTSYLTHMKQQTKQNVSTGRTSTKAGGSWDVGKHLDRDIIESLEDDKAEQLLELHRTTFGADDSAVDSTEGSAAAPPKRK
;
A
#
# COMPACT_ATOMS: atom_id res chain seq x y z
N MET A 1 7.15 -22.02 -19.55
CA MET A 1 5.73 -21.60 -19.57
C MET A 1 5.33 -21.27 -18.13
N VAL A 2 5.19 -19.98 -17.77
CA VAL A 2 4.79 -19.59 -16.41
C VAL A 2 3.35 -20.00 -16.22
N ASN A 3 3.08 -20.82 -15.21
CA ASN A 3 1.73 -21.30 -14.92
C ASN A 3 1.10 -20.39 -13.87
N ALA A 4 0.01 -19.71 -14.23
CA ALA A 4 -0.72 -18.78 -13.36
C ALA A 4 -1.10 -19.41 -12.01
N LEU A 5 -1.50 -20.68 -12.00
CA LEU A 5 -1.87 -21.39 -10.77
C LEU A 5 -0.67 -21.65 -9.87
N HIS A 6 0.51 -21.91 -10.45
CA HIS A 6 1.73 -22.06 -9.67
C HIS A 6 2.14 -20.73 -9.03
N LEU A 7 2.09 -19.64 -9.79
CA LEU A 7 2.43 -18.30 -9.30
C LEU A 7 1.49 -17.88 -8.16
N TYR A 8 0.19 -18.01 -8.37
CA TYR A 8 -0.85 -17.74 -7.38
C TYR A 8 -0.61 -18.51 -6.06
N ARG A 9 -0.41 -19.83 -6.14
CA ARG A 9 -0.16 -20.67 -4.96
C ARG A 9 1.11 -20.27 -4.23
N HIS A 10 2.17 -19.90 -4.96
CA HIS A 10 3.43 -19.50 -4.35
C HIS A 10 3.32 -18.17 -3.62
N ILE A 11 2.61 -17.19 -4.18
CA ILE A 11 2.37 -15.89 -3.53
C ILE A 11 1.63 -16.10 -2.21
N LEU A 12 0.53 -16.86 -2.23
CA LEU A 12 -0.24 -17.14 -1.01
C LEU A 12 0.55 -17.90 0.05
N ARG A 13 1.55 -18.72 -0.33
CA ARG A 13 2.44 -19.36 0.65
C ARG A 13 3.36 -18.35 1.32
N VAL A 14 3.91 -17.40 0.56
CA VAL A 14 4.81 -16.37 1.10
C VAL A 14 4.05 -15.41 2.01
N HIS A 15 2.79 -15.08 1.67
CA HIS A 15 1.95 -14.25 2.53
C HIS A 15 1.69 -14.84 3.92
N ARG A 16 1.83 -16.15 4.11
CA ARG A 16 1.72 -16.78 5.45
C ARG A 16 2.81 -16.34 6.41
N LEU A 17 3.91 -15.80 5.90
CA LEU A 17 5.03 -15.28 6.67
C LEU A 17 4.85 -13.79 7.02
N LEU A 18 3.81 -13.13 6.51
CA LEU A 18 3.47 -11.74 6.81
C LEU A 18 2.61 -11.66 8.08
N PRO A 19 2.60 -10.48 8.76
CA PRO A 19 1.64 -10.19 9.82
C PRO A 19 0.19 -10.39 9.36
N GLN A 20 -0.69 -10.72 10.30
CA GLN A 20 -2.07 -11.10 10.01
C GLN A 20 -2.83 -10.06 9.18
N GLU A 21 -2.73 -8.78 9.55
CA GLU A 21 -3.42 -7.69 8.84
C GLU A 21 -2.92 -7.52 7.40
N MET A 22 -1.59 -7.50 7.21
CA MET A 22 -0.98 -7.39 5.88
C MET A 22 -1.32 -8.59 5.00
N ARG A 23 -1.32 -9.79 5.59
CA ARG A 23 -1.73 -11.02 4.91
C ARG A 23 -3.18 -10.95 4.47
N PHE A 24 -4.09 -10.48 5.33
CA PHE A 24 -5.50 -10.40 5.02
C PHE A 24 -5.75 -9.50 3.79
N VAL A 25 -5.21 -8.29 3.81
CA VAL A 25 -5.34 -7.34 2.69
C VAL A 25 -4.68 -7.89 1.42
N GLY A 26 -3.46 -8.43 1.55
CA GLY A 26 -2.72 -9.00 0.42
C GLY A 26 -3.40 -10.21 -0.22
N ASP A 27 -3.91 -11.16 0.58
CA ASP A 27 -4.61 -12.35 0.09
C ASP A 27 -5.89 -11.96 -0.69
N GLN A 28 -6.61 -10.94 -0.22
CA GLN A 28 -7.82 -10.43 -0.89
C GLN A 28 -7.47 -9.77 -2.23
N TYR A 29 -6.42 -8.94 -2.27
CA TYR A 29 -5.96 -8.29 -3.49
C TYR A 29 -5.50 -9.31 -4.55
N VAL A 30 -4.64 -10.27 -4.18
CA VAL A 30 -4.15 -11.32 -5.10
C VAL A 30 -5.32 -12.13 -5.68
N ARG A 31 -6.34 -12.43 -4.87
CA ARG A 31 -7.53 -13.14 -5.34
C ARG A 31 -8.32 -12.34 -6.37
N ALA A 32 -8.47 -11.03 -6.16
CA ALA A 32 -9.20 -10.16 -7.09
C ALA A 32 -8.44 -10.04 -8.42
N GLU A 33 -7.13 -9.77 -8.37
CA GLU A 33 -6.31 -9.57 -9.56
C GLU A 33 -6.24 -10.82 -10.44
N PHE A 34 -5.98 -11.99 -9.86
CA PHE A 34 -5.93 -13.26 -10.61
C PHE A 34 -7.31 -13.66 -11.14
N ARG A 35 -8.41 -13.23 -10.50
CA ARG A 35 -9.76 -13.45 -11.00
C ARG A 35 -10.05 -12.57 -12.21
N ASN A 36 -9.69 -11.29 -12.14
CA ASN A 36 -9.87 -10.34 -13.24
C ASN A 36 -9.03 -10.72 -14.47
N HIS A 37 -7.84 -11.28 -14.25
CA HIS A 37 -6.95 -11.71 -15.33
C HIS A 37 -7.24 -13.14 -15.84
N LYS A 38 -8.25 -13.83 -15.30
CA LYS A 38 -8.62 -15.19 -15.74
C LYS A 38 -9.20 -15.24 -17.15
N THR A 39 -9.91 -14.19 -17.55
CA THR A 39 -10.61 -14.10 -18.85
C THR A 39 -9.83 -13.32 -19.91
N VAL A 40 -8.68 -12.75 -19.53
CA VAL A 40 -7.82 -12.02 -20.46
C VAL A 40 -7.03 -13.04 -21.28
N THR A 41 -7.28 -13.06 -22.59
CA THR A 41 -6.62 -14.00 -23.52
C THR A 41 -5.52 -13.32 -24.34
N ASP A 42 -5.45 -11.99 -24.31
CA ASP A 42 -4.48 -11.23 -25.05
C ASP A 42 -3.09 -11.33 -24.41
N LYS A 43 -2.15 -11.87 -25.19
CA LYS A 43 -0.78 -12.13 -24.76
C LYS A 43 -0.02 -10.85 -24.42
N GLN A 44 -0.36 -9.73 -25.05
CA GLN A 44 0.31 -8.45 -24.81
C GLN A 44 0.12 -7.96 -23.38
N TYR A 45 -1.02 -8.27 -22.76
CA TYR A 45 -1.30 -7.92 -21.36
C TYR A 45 -0.89 -9.03 -20.38
N LEU A 46 -0.94 -10.30 -20.79
CA LEU A 46 -0.56 -11.43 -19.95
C LEU A 46 0.94 -11.50 -19.67
N GLU A 47 1.81 -11.20 -20.64
CA GLU A 47 3.26 -11.23 -20.43
C GLU A 47 3.75 -10.25 -19.36
N PRO A 48 3.39 -8.94 -19.43
CA PRO A 48 3.72 -7.99 -18.37
C PRO A 48 3.15 -8.41 -17.03
N PHE A 49 1.92 -8.92 -17.00
CA PHE A 49 1.30 -9.44 -15.78
C PHE A 49 2.17 -10.53 -15.14
N PHE A 50 2.51 -11.60 -15.87
CA PHE A 50 3.33 -12.68 -15.32
C PHE A 50 4.72 -12.22 -14.90
N SER A 51 5.34 -11.30 -15.66
CA SER A 51 6.63 -10.72 -15.33
C SER A 51 6.59 -9.97 -13.99
N GLN A 52 5.63 -9.06 -13.83
CA GLN A 52 5.44 -8.26 -12.62
C GLN A 52 5.14 -9.13 -11.40
N TRP A 53 4.22 -10.10 -11.53
CA TRP A 53 3.87 -10.99 -10.41
C TRP A 53 5.01 -11.95 -10.03
N THR A 54 5.86 -12.34 -10.98
CA THR A 54 7.07 -13.13 -10.70
C THR A 54 8.13 -12.31 -9.98
N SER A 55 8.32 -11.05 -10.39
CA SER A 55 9.18 -10.09 -9.69
C SER A 55 8.69 -9.83 -8.26
N TYR A 56 7.39 -9.59 -8.09
CA TYR A 56 6.74 -9.43 -6.79
C TYR A 56 7.00 -10.64 -5.88
N LEU A 57 6.76 -11.86 -6.36
CA LEU A 57 7.02 -13.08 -5.60
C LEU A 57 8.50 -13.19 -5.16
N THR A 58 9.42 -12.79 -6.04
CA THR A 58 10.86 -12.81 -5.74
C THR A 58 11.22 -11.83 -4.63
N HIS A 59 10.70 -10.59 -4.70
CA HIS A 59 10.88 -9.59 -3.65
C HIS A 59 10.27 -10.04 -2.32
N MET A 60 9.05 -10.56 -2.32
CA MET A 60 8.39 -11.04 -1.11
C MET A 60 9.15 -12.19 -0.45
N LYS A 61 9.69 -13.13 -1.24
CA LYS A 61 10.56 -14.20 -0.72
C LYS A 61 11.84 -13.65 -0.08
N GLN A 62 12.44 -12.62 -0.67
CA GLN A 62 13.64 -12.00 -0.12
C GLN A 62 13.35 -11.31 1.22
N GLN A 63 12.29 -10.51 1.28
CA GLN A 63 11.91 -9.77 2.50
C GLN A 63 11.49 -10.70 3.64
N THR A 64 10.67 -11.71 3.34
CA THR A 64 10.26 -12.69 4.35
C THR A 64 11.43 -13.54 4.85
N LYS A 65 12.38 -13.93 3.99
CA LYS A 65 13.61 -14.61 4.42
C LYS A 65 14.48 -13.74 5.33
N GLN A 66 14.68 -12.47 4.99
CA GLN A 66 15.47 -11.54 5.79
C GLN A 66 14.84 -11.33 7.18
N ASN A 67 13.52 -11.17 7.25
CA ASN A 67 12.81 -11.01 8.52
C ASN A 67 12.92 -12.26 9.42
N VAL A 68 12.91 -13.46 8.83
CA VAL A 68 13.15 -14.72 9.56
C VAL A 68 14.61 -14.84 10.03
N SER A 69 15.59 -14.47 9.20
CA SER A 69 17.02 -14.58 9.57
C SER A 69 17.47 -13.57 10.62
N THR A 70 16.87 -12.37 10.65
CA THR A 70 17.22 -11.31 11.60
C THR A 70 16.54 -11.49 12.97
N GLY A 71 15.77 -12.57 13.17
CA GLY A 71 15.09 -12.84 14.44
C GLY A 71 14.02 -11.81 14.81
N ARG A 72 13.56 -10.99 13.84
CA ARG A 72 12.45 -10.04 14.04
C ARG A 72 11.12 -10.78 13.99
N THR A 73 10.90 -11.67 14.96
CA THR A 73 9.63 -12.35 15.17
C THR A 73 8.83 -11.60 16.24
N SER A 74 7.86 -10.82 15.77
CA SER A 74 6.59 -10.37 16.40
C SER A 74 6.37 -10.42 17.92
N THR A 75 7.33 -10.08 18.78
CA THR A 75 7.08 -10.01 20.25
C THR A 75 6.89 -8.60 20.80
N LYS A 76 6.97 -7.55 19.96
CA LYS A 76 6.60 -6.20 20.37
C LYS A 76 5.44 -5.69 19.52
N ALA A 77 4.29 -5.50 20.16
CA ALA A 77 3.22 -4.65 19.67
C ALA A 77 3.83 -3.25 19.43
N GLY A 78 4.11 -2.92 18.17
CA GLY A 78 4.86 -1.70 17.78
C GLY A 78 6.18 -1.95 17.05
N GLY A 79 6.57 -3.20 16.75
CA GLY A 79 7.75 -3.49 15.95
C GLY A 79 7.54 -3.10 14.48
N SER A 80 8.36 -2.18 13.95
CA SER A 80 8.40 -1.86 12.51
C SER A 80 8.71 -3.12 11.71
N TRP A 81 7.73 -3.67 11.00
CA TRP A 81 7.97 -4.70 9.99
C TRP A 81 8.54 -4.00 8.76
N ASP A 82 9.83 -4.22 8.48
CA ASP A 82 10.49 -3.76 7.25
C ASP A 82 10.01 -4.60 6.06
N VAL A 83 8.75 -4.40 5.68
CA VAL A 83 8.09 -5.02 4.54
C VAL A 83 7.66 -3.92 3.59
N GLY A 84 7.90 -4.12 2.29
CA GLY A 84 7.73 -3.09 1.27
C GLY A 84 9.05 -2.46 0.81
N LYS A 85 8.97 -1.56 -0.16
CA LYS A 85 10.10 -0.77 -0.64
C LYS A 85 9.73 0.71 -0.50
N HIS A 86 10.72 1.55 -0.24
CA HIS A 86 10.53 2.98 -0.43
C HIS A 86 10.24 3.25 -1.92
N LEU A 87 9.32 4.16 -2.18
CA LEU A 87 9.01 4.59 -3.54
C LEU A 87 10.20 5.38 -4.08
N ASP A 88 10.78 4.90 -5.18
CA ASP A 88 11.86 5.63 -5.87
C ASP A 88 11.32 6.93 -6.45
N ARG A 89 12.13 7.99 -6.40
CA ARG A 89 11.77 9.34 -6.85
C ARG A 89 11.30 9.35 -8.30
N ASP A 90 11.92 8.55 -9.15
CA ASP A 90 11.60 8.46 -10.57
C ASP A 90 10.22 7.84 -10.82
N ILE A 91 9.78 6.91 -9.95
CA ILE A 91 8.44 6.34 -10.02
C ILE A 91 7.41 7.41 -9.65
N ILE A 92 7.70 8.21 -8.61
CA ILE A 92 6.83 9.31 -8.17
C ILE A 92 6.69 10.37 -9.28
N GLU A 93 7.79 10.72 -9.96
CA GLU A 93 7.77 11.66 -11.08
C GLU A 93 7.06 11.10 -12.32
N SER A 94 6.97 9.77 -12.46
CA SER A 94 6.22 9.11 -13.54
C SER A 94 4.74 8.88 -13.22
N LEU A 95 4.30 9.15 -11.99
CA LEU A 95 2.89 9.01 -11.63
C LEU A 95 2.08 10.14 -12.28
N GLU A 96 0.93 9.77 -12.80
CA GLU A 96 -0.09 10.71 -13.24
C GLU A 96 -0.60 11.53 -12.04
N ASP A 97 -0.81 12.84 -12.24
CA ASP A 97 -1.12 13.80 -11.17
C ASP A 97 -2.29 13.33 -10.29
N ASP A 98 -3.37 12.81 -10.89
CA ASP A 98 -4.54 12.27 -10.18
C ASP A 98 -4.18 11.13 -9.21
N LYS A 99 -3.21 10.29 -9.57
CA LYS A 99 -2.78 9.15 -8.73
C LYS A 99 -1.83 9.61 -7.64
N ALA A 100 -1.03 10.64 -7.89
CA ALA A 100 -0.19 11.27 -6.89
C ALA A 100 -1.04 11.98 -5.81
N GLU A 101 -2.10 12.68 -6.23
CA GLU A 101 -3.06 13.33 -5.31
C GLU A 101 -3.78 12.30 -4.42
N GLN A 102 -4.22 11.17 -4.97
CA GLN A 102 -4.84 10.09 -4.18
C GLN A 102 -3.88 9.53 -3.12
N LEU A 103 -2.60 9.37 -3.46
CA LEU A 103 -1.59 8.89 -2.50
C LEU A 103 -1.34 9.93 -1.40
N LEU A 104 -1.31 11.21 -1.74
CA LEU A 104 -1.17 12.29 -0.76
C LEU A 104 -2.37 12.36 0.19
N GLU A 105 -3.58 12.24 -0.33
CA GLU A 105 -4.80 12.21 0.48
C GLU A 105 -4.83 10.99 1.41
N LEU A 106 -4.43 9.81 0.91
CA LEU A 106 -4.29 8.62 1.73
C LEU A 106 -3.23 8.80 2.82
N HIS A 107 -2.09 9.42 2.50
CA HIS A 107 -1.05 9.71 3.49
C HIS A 107 -1.55 10.68 4.56
N ARG A 108 -2.25 11.74 4.17
CA ARG A 108 -2.82 12.71 5.11
C ARG A 108 -3.87 12.08 6.02
N THR A 109 -4.76 11.24 5.50
CA THR A 109 -5.79 10.58 6.31
C THR A 109 -5.23 9.54 7.28
N THR A 110 -4.14 8.86 6.91
CA THR A 110 -3.53 7.81 7.73
C THR A 110 -2.49 8.32 8.73
N PHE A 111 -1.80 9.43 8.43
CA PHE A 111 -0.73 9.99 9.26
C PHE A 111 -0.99 11.41 9.78
N GLY A 112 -2.01 12.11 9.26
CA GLY A 112 -2.25 13.54 9.47
C GLY A 112 -3.68 13.87 9.92
N ALA A 113 -4.19 13.14 10.91
CA ALA A 113 -5.35 13.54 11.70
C ALA A 113 -4.92 14.02 13.11
N ASP A 114 -3.93 14.90 13.15
CA ASP A 114 -3.55 15.65 14.35
C ASP A 114 -3.48 17.15 13.97
N ASP A 115 -4.65 17.73 13.64
CA ASP A 115 -5.00 19.15 13.79
C ASP A 115 -6.28 19.49 13.01
N SER A 116 -7.42 19.49 13.70
CA SER A 116 -8.58 20.30 13.30
C SER A 116 -9.44 20.70 14.51
N ALA A 117 -8.80 21.32 15.51
CA ALA A 117 -9.47 22.30 16.36
C ALA A 117 -9.20 23.70 15.78
N VAL A 118 -9.80 24.01 14.64
CA VAL A 118 -9.93 25.40 14.18
C VAL A 118 -11.42 25.74 14.20
N ASP A 119 -11.82 26.22 15.37
CA ASP A 119 -13.03 26.97 15.62
C ASP A 119 -13.25 28.01 14.51
N SER A 120 -14.32 27.82 13.76
CA SER A 120 -14.86 28.80 12.84
C SER A 120 -16.04 29.47 13.53
N THR A 121 -15.78 30.59 14.20
CA THR A 121 -16.78 31.64 14.35
C THR A 121 -16.25 32.91 13.70
N GLU A 122 -16.67 33.09 12.45
CA GLU A 122 -16.52 34.31 11.66
C GLU A 122 -17.14 35.51 12.39
N GLY A 123 -16.47 36.66 12.27
CA GLY A 123 -16.90 37.92 12.82
C GLY A 123 -18.13 38.51 12.13
N SER A 124 -18.89 39.30 12.89
CA SER A 124 -19.82 40.28 12.34
C SER A 124 -19.74 41.60 13.13
N ALA A 125 -19.12 42.58 12.46
CA ALA A 125 -19.25 44.04 12.52
C ALA A 125 -19.81 44.75 13.76
N ALA A 126 -19.05 45.74 14.25
CA ALA A 126 -19.40 47.18 14.30
C ALA A 126 -18.89 47.88 15.58
N ALA A 127 -18.07 48.93 15.40
CA ALA A 127 -17.64 49.86 16.44
C ALA A 127 -18.53 51.13 16.44
N PRO A 128 -18.32 52.10 17.36
CA PRO A 128 -18.82 52.23 18.75
C PRO A 128 -19.83 53.41 18.89
N PRO A 129 -20.37 53.73 20.09
CA PRO A 129 -19.82 54.92 20.79
C PRO A 129 -19.93 55.00 22.34
N LYS A 130 -18.89 55.62 22.93
CA LYS A 130 -18.81 56.65 24.01
C LYS A 130 -19.51 56.54 25.40
N ARG A 131 -18.66 56.88 26.40
CA ARG A 131 -18.90 57.58 27.72
C ARG A 131 -19.41 56.71 28.87
N LYS A 132 -18.97 56.86 30.13
CA LYS A 132 -18.34 57.98 30.86
C LYS A 132 -17.05 57.56 31.56
#